data_AF-A0A816HAL9-F1
#
_entry.id   AF-A0A816HAL9-F1
#
_cell.length_a   1.000
_cell.length_b   1.000
_cell.length_c   1.000
_cell.angle_alpha   90.00
_cell.angle_beta   90.00
_cell.angle_gamma   90.00
#
_symmetry.space_group_name_H-M   'P 1'
#
loop_
_entity.id
_entity.type
_entity.pdbx_description
1 polymer ?
#
loop_
_entity_poly.entity_id
_entity_poly.type
_entity_poly.pdbx_seq_one_letter_code
_entity_poly.pdbx_strand_id
1 'polypeptide(L)'
;MDRAHEVANECRKLNKALKECVEASQTYNNRERLLGLPVTNYEKLTRLVKDFEPYRILWSTTSDWLRSYDSWMNDPIISVNAEDIEKNVTEMYKNTHKSIKTFADNEGIQLVALTIKGQIEDFKPSIPLIQALRAPGMRNRHWEELSELVKMAVRPKKELTFAKCLEMGLQKHIDLISKVAEKAGKEFSIEQQLDKMEQEWKPIRFEVLPYKQTGTYIIKASEEISQMLDDHIVATQSMSFSPFKKAFEERIAQWENKLKITQEVL
;
A
#
# COMPACT_ATOMS: atom_id res chain seq x y z
N MET A 1 -29.41 -2.68 -3.30
CA MET A 1 -27.96 -2.45 -3.46
C MET A 1 -27.68 -1.58 -4.69
N ASP A 2 -28.43 -1.74 -5.78
CA ASP A 2 -28.22 -1.05 -7.07
C ASP A 2 -28.16 0.49 -7.01
N ARG A 3 -28.86 1.10 -6.04
CA ARG A 3 -28.85 2.56 -5.82
C ARG A 3 -27.79 3.04 -4.81
N ALA A 4 -26.96 2.15 -4.27
CA ALA A 4 -26.00 2.49 -3.23
C ALA A 4 -24.99 3.55 -3.70
N HIS A 5 -24.55 3.48 -4.96
CA HIS A 5 -23.66 4.47 -5.55
C HIS A 5 -24.33 5.84 -5.72
N GLU A 6 -25.60 5.87 -6.14
CA GLU A 6 -26.39 7.11 -6.25
C GLU A 6 -26.52 7.77 -4.87
N VAL A 7 -26.94 7.00 -3.86
CA VAL A 7 -27.13 7.50 -2.50
C VAL A 7 -25.80 7.96 -1.91
N ALA A 8 -24.70 7.23 -2.12
CA ALA A 8 -23.38 7.66 -1.69
C ALA A 8 -22.94 8.97 -2.36
N ASN A 9 -23.24 9.16 -3.64
CA ASN A 9 -22.94 10.41 -4.35
C ASN A 9 -23.75 11.58 -3.81
N GLU A 10 -25.03 11.40 -3.52
CA GLU A 10 -25.84 12.42 -2.85
C GLU A 10 -25.32 12.71 -1.44
N CYS A 11 -24.92 11.68 -0.68
CA CYS A 11 -24.28 11.88 0.62
C CYS A 11 -22.98 12.69 0.52
N ARG A 12 -22.15 12.46 -0.51
CA ARG A 12 -20.93 13.23 -0.76
C ARG A 12 -21.22 14.69 -1.10
N LYS A 13 -22.23 14.95 -1.94
CA LYS A 13 -22.68 16.31 -2.28
C LYS A 13 -23.20 17.06 -1.05
N LEU A 14 -24.07 16.43 -0.27
CA LEU A 14 -24.61 16.99 0.97
C LEU A 14 -23.50 17.27 1.99
N ASN A 15 -22.55 16.34 2.15
CA ASN A 15 -21.40 16.54 3.02
C ASN A 15 -20.54 17.74 2.59
N LYS A 16 -20.33 17.93 1.29
CA LYS A 16 -19.61 19.08 0.75
C LYS A 16 -20.33 20.39 1.11
N ALA A 17 -21.64 20.47 0.87
CA ALA A 17 -22.44 21.64 1.23
C ALA A 17 -22.43 21.91 2.74
N LEU A 18 -22.51 20.86 3.58
CA LEU A 18 -22.41 21.01 5.03
C LEU A 18 -21.04 21.56 5.46
N LYS A 19 -19.94 21.12 4.84
CA LYS A 19 -18.61 21.68 5.11
C LYS A 19 -18.52 23.15 4.75
N GLU A 20 -19.02 23.53 3.58
CA GLU A 20 -19.08 24.94 3.14
C GLU A 20 -19.88 25.80 4.12
N CYS A 21 -21.03 25.31 4.60
CA CYS A 21 -21.80 25.98 5.65
C CYS A 21 -21.02 26.12 6.97
N VAL A 22 -20.27 25.09 7.37
CA VAL A 22 -19.45 25.14 8.59
C VAL A 22 -18.32 26.17 8.44
N GLU A 23 -17.61 26.17 7.32
CA GLU A 23 -16.56 27.16 7.01
C GLU A 23 -17.12 28.59 6.97
N ALA A 24 -18.30 28.79 6.35
CA ALA A 24 -19.00 30.07 6.33
C ALA A 24 -19.38 30.51 7.75
N SER A 25 -19.90 29.60 8.58
CA SER A 25 -20.26 29.90 9.98
C SER A 25 -19.04 30.33 10.81
N GLN A 26 -17.89 29.68 10.64
CA GLN A 26 -16.63 30.07 11.30
C GLN A 26 -16.15 31.44 10.82
N THR A 27 -16.25 31.71 9.51
CA THR A 27 -15.91 33.00 8.92
C THR A 27 -16.80 34.12 9.47
N TYR A 28 -18.12 33.90 9.57
CA TYR A 28 -19.07 34.86 10.11
C TYR A 28 -18.84 35.12 11.60
N ASN A 29 -18.67 34.07 12.40
CA ASN A 29 -18.33 34.20 13.82
C ASN A 29 -17.03 34.98 14.03
N ASN A 30 -16.02 34.78 13.18
CA ASN A 30 -14.77 35.54 13.25
C ASN A 30 -14.99 37.03 12.93
N ARG A 31 -15.78 37.34 11.89
CA ARG A 31 -16.14 38.72 11.53
C ARG A 31 -16.94 39.40 12.63
N GLU A 32 -17.91 38.72 13.23
CA GLU A 32 -18.70 39.23 14.36
C GLU A 32 -17.78 39.59 15.54
N ARG A 33 -16.82 38.73 15.89
CA ARG A 33 -15.83 39.03 16.94
C ARG A 33 -14.97 40.25 16.62
N LEU A 34 -14.45 40.35 15.39
CA LEU A 34 -13.61 41.48 14.96
C LEU A 34 -14.37 42.81 14.99
N LEU A 35 -15.67 42.78 14.68
CA LEU A 35 -16.54 43.95 14.69
C LEU A 35 -17.18 44.24 16.05
N GLY A 36 -16.89 43.44 17.08
CA GLY A 36 -17.49 43.58 18.41
C GLY A 36 -19.00 43.26 18.47
N LEU A 37 -19.51 42.50 17.49
CA LEU A 37 -20.91 42.07 17.43
C LEU A 37 -21.14 40.80 18.26
N PRO A 38 -22.37 40.56 18.76
CA PRO A 38 -22.73 39.28 19.37
C PRO A 38 -22.52 38.12 18.38
N VAL A 39 -21.84 37.06 18.85
CA VAL A 39 -21.53 35.90 18.02
C VAL A 39 -22.76 35.04 17.80
N THR A 40 -23.08 34.74 16.54
CA THR A 40 -24.24 33.93 16.16
C THR A 40 -24.05 32.47 16.56
N ASN A 41 -25.06 31.87 17.21
CA ASN A 41 -25.00 30.47 17.60
C ASN A 41 -25.44 29.53 16.45
N TYR A 42 -24.48 28.82 15.85
CA TYR A 42 -24.71 27.83 14.81
C TYR A 42 -24.87 26.38 15.33
N GLU A 43 -25.27 26.18 16.58
CA GLU A 43 -25.41 24.83 17.17
C GLU A 43 -26.30 23.87 16.36
N LYS A 44 -27.36 24.38 15.72
CA LYS A 44 -28.21 23.57 14.84
C LYS A 44 -27.43 22.96 13.66
N LEU A 45 -26.48 23.72 13.09
CA LEU A 45 -25.60 23.23 12.03
C LEU A 45 -24.65 22.16 12.56
N THR A 46 -24.06 22.38 13.73
CA THR A 46 -23.19 21.39 14.40
C THR A 46 -23.93 20.08 14.67
N ARG A 47 -25.17 20.16 15.18
CA ARG A 47 -26.03 19.00 15.40
C ARG A 47 -26.36 18.28 14.08
N LEU A 48 -26.76 19.03 13.05
CA LEU A 48 -27.06 18.47 11.72
C LEU A 48 -25.87 17.70 11.13
N VAL A 49 -24.65 18.25 11.22
CA VAL A 49 -23.43 17.57 10.75
C VAL A 49 -23.21 16.27 11.52
N LYS A 50 -23.37 16.31 12.86
CA LYS A 50 -23.21 15.14 13.72
C LYS A 50 -24.23 14.05 13.42
N ASP A 51 -25.49 14.42 13.22
CA ASP A 51 -26.59 13.50 12.97
C ASP A 51 -26.51 12.89 11.55
N PHE A 52 -25.96 13.63 10.58
CA PHE A 52 -25.77 13.16 9.21
C PHE A 52 -24.56 12.24 9.04
N GLU A 53 -23.50 12.41 9.84
CA GLU A 53 -22.23 11.70 9.69
C GLU A 53 -22.36 10.16 9.63
N PRO A 54 -23.18 9.49 10.47
CA PRO A 54 -23.37 8.04 10.37
C PRO A 54 -23.92 7.58 9.02
N TYR A 55 -24.85 8.34 8.42
CA TYR A 55 -25.42 8.00 7.11
C TYR A 55 -24.37 8.14 6.02
N ARG A 56 -23.58 9.22 6.08
CA ARG A 56 -22.46 9.44 5.15
C ARG A 56 -21.46 8.28 5.21
N ILE A 57 -21.07 7.87 6.42
CA ILE A 57 -20.12 6.76 6.61
C ILE A 57 -20.68 5.47 6.02
N LEU A 58 -21.92 5.11 6.34
CA LEU A 58 -22.55 3.87 5.86
C LEU A 58 -22.63 3.83 4.33
N TRP A 59 -23.19 4.86 3.70
CA TRP A 59 -23.40 4.86 2.25
C TRP A 59 -22.09 4.98 1.48
N SER A 60 -21.13 5.76 1.96
CA SER A 60 -19.79 5.82 1.36
C SER A 60 -19.11 4.45 1.47
N THR A 61 -19.11 3.83 2.66
CA THR A 61 -18.53 2.50 2.87
C THR A 61 -19.18 1.43 1.99
N THR A 62 -20.51 1.48 1.85
CA THR A 62 -21.29 0.55 1.01
C THR A 62 -20.89 0.69 -0.46
N SER A 63 -20.87 1.92 -0.98
CA SER A 63 -20.45 2.20 -2.35
C SER A 63 -19.00 1.81 -2.59
N ASP A 64 -18.11 2.13 -1.65
CA ASP A 64 -16.67 1.87 -1.80
C ASP A 64 -16.40 0.36 -1.72
N TRP A 65 -17.12 -0.39 -0.88
CA TRP A 65 -17.08 -1.85 -0.86
C TRP A 65 -17.53 -2.46 -2.18
N LEU A 66 -18.71 -2.08 -2.69
CA LEU A 66 -19.24 -2.63 -3.94
C LEU A 66 -18.28 -2.39 -5.11
N ARG A 67 -17.74 -1.18 -5.23
CA ARG A 67 -16.77 -0.83 -6.28
C ARG A 67 -15.45 -1.58 -6.11
N SER A 68 -14.92 -1.64 -4.89
CA SER A 68 -13.64 -2.28 -4.62
C SER A 68 -13.73 -3.79 -4.79
N TYR A 69 -14.82 -4.41 -4.33
CA TYR A 69 -15.06 -5.84 -4.51
C TYR A 69 -15.13 -6.20 -6.00
N ASP A 70 -15.89 -5.46 -6.80
CA ASP A 70 -15.95 -5.67 -8.25
C ASP A 70 -14.57 -5.57 -8.91
N SER A 71 -13.83 -4.51 -8.59
CA SER A 71 -12.45 -4.32 -9.07
C SER A 71 -11.53 -5.47 -8.64
N TRP A 72 -11.53 -5.86 -7.37
CA TRP A 72 -10.67 -6.94 -6.86
C TRP A 72 -11.00 -8.29 -7.49
N MET A 73 -12.26 -8.54 -7.83
CA MET A 73 -12.71 -9.78 -8.45
C MET A 73 -12.44 -9.82 -9.96
N ASN A 74 -12.70 -8.71 -10.66
CA ASN A 74 -12.87 -8.69 -12.12
C ASN A 74 -11.77 -7.94 -12.88
N ASP A 75 -11.03 -7.02 -12.24
CA ASP A 75 -9.90 -6.38 -12.89
C ASP A 75 -8.74 -7.37 -13.07
N PRO A 76 -7.84 -7.13 -14.04
CA PRO A 76 -6.60 -7.88 -14.14
C PRO A 76 -5.89 -7.90 -12.79
N ILE A 77 -5.50 -9.09 -12.32
CA ILE A 77 -4.93 -9.24 -10.98
C ILE A 77 -3.72 -8.31 -10.81
N ILE A 78 -2.94 -8.12 -11.88
CA ILE A 78 -1.77 -7.23 -11.94
C ILE A 78 -2.06 -5.75 -11.64
N SER A 79 -3.29 -5.25 -11.83
CA SER A 79 -3.67 -3.87 -11.48
C SER A 79 -4.16 -3.74 -10.05
N VAL A 80 -4.43 -4.86 -9.36
CA VAL A 80 -4.87 -4.86 -7.98
C VAL A 80 -3.69 -4.54 -7.06
N ASN A 81 -3.87 -3.54 -6.19
CA ASN A 81 -2.92 -3.21 -5.13
C ASN A 81 -3.19 -4.07 -3.88
N ALA A 82 -2.31 -5.04 -3.65
CA ALA A 82 -2.41 -5.98 -2.53
C ALA A 82 -2.16 -5.35 -1.16
N GLU A 83 -1.38 -4.28 -1.08
CA GLU A 83 -1.11 -3.60 0.20
C GLU A 83 -2.34 -2.82 0.69
N ASP A 84 -3.06 -2.20 -0.25
CA ASP A 84 -4.24 -1.38 0.08
C ASP A 84 -5.47 -2.22 0.41
N ILE A 85 -5.59 -3.46 -0.09
CA ILE A 85 -6.77 -4.31 0.13
C ILE A 85 -7.01 -4.51 1.63
N GLU A 86 -6.01 -4.97 2.37
CA GLU A 86 -6.18 -5.31 3.78
C GLU A 86 -6.58 -4.08 4.62
N LYS A 87 -5.95 -2.94 4.33
CA LYS A 87 -6.28 -1.66 4.96
C LYS A 87 -7.72 -1.25 4.65
N ASN A 88 -8.12 -1.27 3.39
CA ASN A 88 -9.46 -0.88 2.94
C ASN A 88 -10.51 -1.80 3.55
N VAL A 89 -10.32 -3.12 3.50
CA VAL A 89 -11.23 -4.11 4.09
C VAL A 89 -11.37 -3.90 5.60
N THR A 90 -10.26 -3.65 6.30
CA THR A 90 -10.26 -3.41 7.75
C THR A 90 -11.02 -2.14 8.12
N GLU A 91 -10.81 -1.05 7.38
CA GLU A 91 -11.53 0.20 7.58
C GLU A 91 -13.03 0.05 7.29
N MET A 92 -13.40 -0.57 6.17
CA MET A 92 -14.79 -0.83 5.81
C MET A 92 -15.48 -1.71 6.87
N TYR A 93 -14.80 -2.74 7.37
CA TYR A 93 -15.31 -3.60 8.45
C TYR A 93 -15.57 -2.81 9.74
N LYS A 94 -14.66 -1.92 10.12
CA LYS A 94 -14.83 -1.03 11.29
C LYS A 94 -16.03 -0.09 11.10
N ASN A 95 -16.18 0.48 9.91
CA ASN A 95 -17.27 1.39 9.57
C ASN A 95 -18.63 0.69 9.57
N THR A 96 -18.74 -0.52 9.03
CA THR A 96 -19.98 -1.31 9.09
C THR A 96 -20.31 -1.71 10.51
N HIS A 97 -19.33 -2.15 11.31
CA HIS A 97 -19.55 -2.49 12.72
C HIS A 97 -20.07 -1.29 13.53
N LYS A 98 -19.50 -0.09 13.32
CA LYS A 98 -20.00 1.15 13.93
C LYS A 98 -21.41 1.50 13.45
N SER A 99 -21.69 1.32 12.17
CA SER A 99 -23.00 1.63 11.57
C SER A 99 -24.10 0.72 12.12
N ILE A 100 -23.83 -0.58 12.31
CA ILE A 100 -24.78 -1.53 12.90
C ILE A 100 -25.24 -1.09 14.29
N LYS A 101 -24.31 -0.59 15.12
CA LYS A 101 -24.60 -0.06 16.46
C LYS A 101 -25.37 1.26 16.38
N THR A 102 -25.01 2.12 15.44
CA THR A 102 -25.60 3.47 15.32
C THR A 102 -27.05 3.43 14.80
N PHE A 103 -27.35 2.47 13.94
CA PHE A 103 -28.68 2.31 13.33
C PHE A 103 -29.51 1.20 13.97
N ALA A 104 -29.25 0.84 15.24
CA ALA A 104 -29.97 -0.23 15.92
C ALA A 104 -31.50 -0.03 15.94
N ASP A 105 -31.95 1.22 16.02
CA ASP A 105 -33.37 1.59 16.03
C ASP A 105 -33.97 1.73 14.62
N ASN A 106 -33.18 1.50 13.56
CA ASN A 106 -33.62 1.59 12.16
C ASN A 106 -33.25 0.30 11.41
N GLU A 107 -34.14 -0.69 11.50
CA GLU A 107 -33.96 -2.03 10.94
C GLU A 107 -33.56 -2.01 9.45
N GLY A 108 -34.19 -1.15 8.64
CA GLY A 108 -33.91 -1.07 7.21
C GLY A 108 -32.48 -0.60 6.89
N ILE A 109 -31.99 0.40 7.61
CA ILE A 109 -30.63 0.92 7.44
C ILE A 109 -29.59 -0.02 8.07
N GLN A 110 -29.93 -0.60 9.22
CA GLN A 110 -29.10 -1.59 9.89
C GLN A 110 -28.85 -2.81 9.02
N LEU A 111 -29.89 -3.27 8.31
CA LEU A 111 -29.79 -4.42 7.40
C LEU A 111 -28.72 -4.20 6.32
N VAL A 112 -28.62 -2.99 5.75
CA VAL A 112 -27.57 -2.66 4.77
C VAL A 112 -26.18 -2.84 5.39
N ALA A 113 -25.97 -2.34 6.60
CA ALA A 113 -24.69 -2.46 7.30
C ALA A 113 -24.35 -3.93 7.62
N LEU A 114 -25.35 -4.74 7.99
CA LEU A 114 -25.20 -6.18 8.23
C LEU A 114 -24.85 -6.93 6.94
N THR A 115 -25.52 -6.63 5.82
CA THR A 115 -25.24 -7.26 4.52
C THR A 115 -23.79 -6.99 4.08
N ILE A 116 -23.34 -5.74 4.13
CA ILE A 116 -21.96 -5.39 3.73
C ILE A 116 -20.95 -6.02 4.69
N LYS A 117 -21.24 -6.06 5.99
CA LYS A 117 -20.37 -6.74 6.96
C LYS A 117 -20.20 -8.23 6.64
N GLY A 118 -21.29 -8.93 6.32
CA GLY A 118 -21.24 -10.34 5.92
C GLY A 118 -20.38 -10.56 4.67
N GLN A 119 -20.59 -9.76 3.62
CA GLN A 119 -19.77 -9.83 2.41
C GLN A 119 -18.28 -9.59 2.69
N ILE A 120 -17.97 -8.64 3.57
CA ILE A 120 -16.58 -8.40 4.00
C ILE A 120 -16.01 -9.62 4.74
N GLU A 121 -16.78 -10.23 5.65
CA GLU A 121 -16.36 -11.41 6.40
C GLU A 121 -16.09 -12.60 5.49
N ASP A 122 -16.93 -12.81 4.48
CA ASP A 122 -16.76 -13.88 3.48
C ASP A 122 -15.54 -13.65 2.57
N PHE A 123 -15.20 -12.38 2.28
CA PHE A 123 -14.05 -12.04 1.45
C PHE A 123 -12.71 -12.08 2.20
N LYS A 124 -12.67 -11.80 3.51
CA LYS A 124 -11.42 -11.73 4.30
C LYS A 124 -10.47 -12.93 4.10
N PRO A 125 -10.93 -14.19 4.09
CA PRO A 125 -10.07 -15.35 3.86
C PRO A 125 -9.38 -15.36 2.48
N SER A 126 -9.89 -14.59 1.52
CA SER A 126 -9.32 -14.46 0.17
C SER A 126 -8.13 -13.50 0.09
N ILE A 127 -7.99 -12.59 1.07
CA ILE A 127 -6.97 -11.53 1.05
C ILE A 127 -5.53 -12.11 0.98
N PRO A 128 -5.15 -13.11 1.78
CA PRO A 128 -3.81 -13.68 1.71
C PRO A 128 -3.48 -14.26 0.33
N LEU A 129 -4.48 -14.85 -0.35
CA LEU A 129 -4.29 -15.36 -1.71
C LEU A 129 -4.00 -14.23 -2.70
N ILE A 130 -4.76 -13.14 -2.62
CA ILE A 130 -4.52 -11.97 -3.48
C ILE A 130 -3.13 -11.39 -3.21
N GLN A 131 -2.76 -11.22 -1.94
CA GLN A 131 -1.45 -10.72 -1.54
C GLN A 131 -0.32 -11.62 -2.05
N ALA A 132 -0.46 -12.94 -1.96
CA ALA A 132 0.54 -13.86 -2.44
C ALA A 132 0.67 -13.85 -3.98
N LEU A 133 -0.45 -13.82 -4.71
CA LEU A 133 -0.44 -13.71 -6.18
C LEU A 133 0.08 -12.35 -6.68
N ARG A 134 0.06 -11.34 -5.82
CA ARG A 134 0.56 -9.99 -6.10
C ARG A 134 1.84 -9.63 -5.37
N ALA A 135 2.50 -10.64 -4.79
CA ALA A 135 3.75 -10.40 -4.09
C ALA A 135 4.77 -9.73 -5.03
N PRO A 136 5.42 -8.66 -4.56
CA PRO A 136 6.43 -8.00 -5.35
C PRO A 136 7.62 -8.96 -5.56
N GLY A 137 8.24 -8.92 -6.74
CA GLY A 137 9.29 -9.89 -7.10
C GLY A 137 8.84 -11.14 -7.83
N MET A 138 7.53 -11.37 -7.98
CA MET A 138 7.02 -12.49 -8.76
C MET A 138 7.47 -12.38 -10.23
N ARG A 139 8.22 -13.38 -10.71
CA ARG A 139 8.80 -13.46 -12.06
C ARG A 139 8.45 -14.79 -12.70
N ASN A 140 8.72 -14.96 -13.99
CA ASN A 140 8.39 -16.19 -14.74
C ASN A 140 8.80 -17.48 -14.01
N ARG A 141 10.03 -17.53 -13.46
CA ARG A 141 10.51 -18.67 -12.65
C ARG A 141 9.61 -19.01 -11.44
N HIS A 142 9.07 -17.99 -10.76
CA HIS A 142 8.19 -18.17 -9.60
C HIS A 142 6.81 -18.66 -10.05
N TRP A 143 6.32 -18.16 -11.18
CA TRP A 143 5.05 -18.61 -11.77
C TRP A 143 5.12 -20.03 -12.32
N GLU A 144 6.27 -20.43 -12.86
CA GLU A 144 6.56 -21.81 -13.28
C GLU A 144 6.60 -22.75 -12.07
N GLU A 145 7.38 -22.40 -11.03
CA GLU A 145 7.43 -23.14 -9.76
C GLU A 145 6.04 -23.28 -9.13
N LEU A 146 5.27 -22.18 -9.08
CA LEU A 146 3.90 -22.19 -8.58
C LEU A 146 3.00 -23.12 -9.42
N SER A 147 3.08 -23.02 -10.75
CA SER A 147 2.26 -23.84 -11.66
C SER A 147 2.53 -25.33 -11.52
N GLU A 148 3.79 -25.72 -11.30
CA GLU A 148 4.19 -27.10 -11.03
C GLU A 148 3.64 -27.60 -9.69
N LEU A 149 3.75 -26.78 -8.63
CA LEU A 149 3.27 -27.12 -7.29
C LEU A 149 1.76 -27.30 -7.22
N VAL A 150 1.00 -26.40 -7.87
CA VAL A 150 -0.47 -26.48 -7.90
C VAL A 150 -1.00 -27.39 -9.02
N LYS A 151 -0.12 -27.90 -9.90
CA LYS A 151 -0.44 -28.70 -11.09
C LYS A 151 -1.47 -28.01 -12.01
N MET A 152 -1.39 -26.69 -12.10
CA MET A 152 -2.28 -25.84 -12.90
C MET A 152 -1.44 -24.78 -13.59
N ALA A 153 -1.79 -24.44 -14.83
CA ALA A 153 -1.09 -23.39 -15.56
C ALA A 153 -1.51 -21.99 -15.03
N VAL A 154 -0.79 -21.49 -14.04
CA VAL A 154 -1.01 -20.15 -13.47
C VAL A 154 0.03 -19.21 -14.07
N ARG A 155 -0.41 -18.33 -14.97
CA ARG A 155 0.47 -17.33 -15.58
C ARG A 155 -0.12 -15.93 -15.40
N PRO A 156 0.71 -14.91 -15.10
CA PRO A 156 0.27 -13.53 -14.94
C PRO A 156 0.01 -12.92 -16.33
N LYS A 157 -1.04 -13.39 -17.01
CA LYS A 157 -1.51 -12.76 -18.24
C LYS A 157 -2.46 -11.63 -17.90
N LYS A 158 -2.67 -10.70 -18.85
CA LYS A 158 -3.62 -9.58 -18.68
C LYS A 158 -5.05 -10.06 -18.42
N GLU A 159 -5.37 -11.29 -18.81
CA GLU A 159 -6.68 -11.88 -18.63
C GLU A 159 -6.86 -12.60 -17.29
N LEU A 160 -5.81 -12.75 -16.46
CA LEU A 160 -5.92 -13.40 -15.16
C LEU A 160 -6.57 -12.45 -14.15
N THR A 161 -7.77 -12.79 -13.68
CA THR A 161 -8.52 -12.05 -12.66
C THR A 161 -8.61 -12.89 -11.39
N PHE A 162 -8.92 -12.27 -10.25
CA PHE A 162 -9.08 -13.03 -9.01
C PHE A 162 -10.26 -14.01 -9.07
N ALA A 163 -11.36 -13.64 -9.73
CA ALA A 163 -12.47 -14.55 -9.99
C ALA A 163 -12.01 -15.85 -10.66
N LYS A 164 -11.17 -15.76 -11.70
CA LYS A 164 -10.59 -16.94 -12.37
C LYS A 164 -9.69 -17.75 -11.43
N CYS A 165 -8.93 -17.09 -10.56
CA CYS A 165 -8.12 -17.77 -9.54
C CYS A 165 -8.98 -18.59 -8.57
N LEU A 166 -10.18 -18.10 -8.22
CA LEU A 166 -11.14 -18.84 -7.40
C LEU A 166 -11.78 -20.00 -8.17
N GLU A 167 -12.15 -19.80 -9.44
CA GLU A 167 -12.67 -20.86 -10.33
C GLU A 167 -11.65 -22.00 -10.51
N MET A 168 -10.37 -21.65 -10.63
CA MET A 168 -9.27 -22.61 -10.65
C MET A 168 -9.05 -23.31 -9.30
N GLY A 169 -9.70 -22.85 -8.22
CA GLY A 169 -9.57 -23.46 -6.90
C GLY A 169 -8.24 -23.16 -6.19
N LEU A 170 -7.54 -22.08 -6.57
CA LEU A 170 -6.26 -21.70 -5.97
C LEU A 170 -6.35 -21.44 -4.45
N GLN A 171 -7.54 -21.12 -3.95
CA GLN A 171 -7.88 -21.03 -2.52
C GLN A 171 -7.51 -22.27 -1.70
N LYS A 172 -7.45 -23.46 -2.32
CA LYS A 172 -7.04 -24.71 -1.65
C LYS A 172 -5.52 -24.84 -1.50
N HIS A 173 -4.77 -23.99 -2.19
CA HIS A 173 -3.31 -24.04 -2.29
C HIS A 173 -2.64 -22.77 -1.74
N ILE A 174 -3.34 -22.00 -0.91
CA ILE A 174 -2.85 -20.73 -0.35
C ILE A 174 -1.47 -20.92 0.30
N ASP A 175 -1.26 -21.96 1.10
CA ASP A 175 0.02 -22.19 1.78
C ASP A 175 1.20 -22.39 0.81
N LEU A 176 0.97 -23.05 -0.33
CA LEU A 176 1.98 -23.27 -1.35
C LEU A 176 2.27 -21.98 -2.10
N ILE A 177 1.21 -21.26 -2.49
CA ILE A 177 1.30 -20.00 -3.21
C ILE A 177 2.01 -18.95 -2.34
N SER A 178 1.67 -18.86 -1.06
CA SER A 178 2.30 -17.96 -0.08
C SER A 178 3.78 -18.25 0.11
N LYS A 179 4.21 -19.53 0.10
CA LYS A 179 5.65 -19.88 0.19
C LYS A 179 6.44 -19.38 -1.03
N VAL A 180 5.90 -19.56 -2.23
CA VAL A 180 6.55 -19.07 -3.46
C VAL A 180 6.57 -17.54 -3.48
N ALA A 181 5.46 -16.92 -3.08
CA ALA A 181 5.33 -15.48 -2.95
C ALA A 181 6.32 -14.89 -1.93
N GLU A 182 6.50 -15.53 -0.78
CA GLU A 182 7.47 -15.12 0.24
C GLU A 182 8.90 -15.19 -0.31
N LYS A 183 9.26 -16.30 -0.96
CA LYS A 183 10.57 -16.45 -1.63
C LYS A 183 10.80 -15.32 -2.63
N ALA A 184 9.81 -15.04 -3.47
CA ALA A 184 9.87 -13.95 -4.44
C ALA A 184 10.03 -12.56 -3.77
N GLY A 185 9.31 -12.33 -2.67
CA GLY A 185 9.40 -11.09 -1.89
C GLY A 185 10.78 -10.89 -1.23
N LYS A 186 11.38 -11.97 -0.71
CA LYS A 186 12.74 -11.93 -0.16
C LYS A 186 13.78 -11.68 -1.24
N GLU A 187 13.65 -12.33 -2.39
CA GLU A 187 14.48 -12.07 -3.57
C GLU A 187 14.37 -10.60 -4.03
N PHE A 188 13.16 -10.05 -4.07
CA PHE A 188 12.93 -8.66 -4.45
C PHE A 188 13.49 -7.65 -3.44
N SER A 189 13.46 -7.98 -2.16
CA SER A 189 14.06 -7.12 -1.13
C SER A 189 15.58 -7.00 -1.32
N ILE A 190 16.26 -8.10 -1.67
CA ILE A 190 17.69 -8.10 -2.00
C ILE A 190 17.95 -7.22 -3.22
N GLU A 191 17.16 -7.38 -4.28
CA GLU A 191 17.27 -6.57 -5.50
C GLU A 191 17.10 -5.07 -5.22
N GLN A 192 16.05 -4.69 -4.49
CA GLN A 192 15.80 -3.29 -4.14
C GLN A 192 16.93 -2.69 -3.30
N GLN A 193 17.50 -3.46 -2.37
CA GLN A 193 18.64 -2.99 -1.57
C GLN A 193 19.87 -2.75 -2.46
N LEU A 194 20.19 -3.67 -3.38
CA LEU A 194 21.28 -3.49 -4.35
C LEU A 194 21.03 -2.27 -5.25
N ASP A 195 19.84 -2.16 -5.82
CA ASP A 195 19.46 -1.04 -6.68
C ASP A 195 19.58 0.29 -5.92
N LYS A 196 19.08 0.34 -4.67
CA LYS A 196 19.16 1.54 -3.83
C LYS A 196 20.62 1.96 -3.60
N MET A 197 21.47 1.03 -3.15
CA MET A 197 22.89 1.32 -2.93
C MET A 197 23.55 1.82 -4.22
N GLU A 198 23.36 1.13 -5.35
CA GLU A 198 23.91 1.55 -6.63
C GLU A 198 23.46 2.96 -7.04
N GLN A 199 22.21 3.33 -6.78
CA GLN A 199 21.68 4.66 -7.08
C GLN A 199 22.28 5.74 -6.18
N GLU A 200 22.51 5.44 -4.90
CA GLU A 200 23.17 6.35 -3.95
C GLU A 200 24.62 6.65 -4.35
N TRP A 201 25.30 5.70 -4.99
CA TRP A 201 26.66 5.90 -5.51
C TRP A 201 26.74 6.73 -6.81
N LYS A 202 25.69 6.77 -7.64
CA LYS A 202 25.71 7.51 -8.93
C LYS A 202 26.05 9.00 -8.84
N PRO A 203 25.49 9.79 -7.90
CA PRO A 203 25.78 11.21 -7.79
C PRO A 203 27.13 11.50 -7.12
N ILE A 204 27.77 10.52 -6.48
CA ILE A 204 29.00 10.76 -5.71
C ILE A 204 30.13 11.21 -6.63
N ARG A 205 30.81 12.29 -6.22
CA ARG A 205 31.96 12.87 -6.89
C ARG A 205 33.04 13.11 -5.86
N PHE A 206 34.21 12.54 -6.07
CA PHE A 206 35.37 12.78 -5.23
C PHE A 206 36.04 14.09 -5.62
N GLU A 207 36.34 14.93 -4.63
CA GLU A 207 37.14 16.13 -4.84
C GLU A 207 38.61 15.73 -4.98
N VAL A 208 39.25 16.16 -6.07
CA VAL A 208 40.68 15.91 -6.33
C VAL A 208 41.42 17.23 -6.19
N LEU A 209 42.33 17.32 -5.23
CA LEU A 209 43.04 18.54 -4.88
C LEU A 209 44.55 18.37 -5.10
N PRO A 210 45.27 19.40 -5.59
CA PRO A 210 46.72 19.32 -5.74
C PRO A 210 47.40 19.18 -4.38
N TYR A 211 48.37 18.28 -4.29
CA TYR A 211 49.14 18.04 -3.07
C TYR A 211 50.40 18.91 -3.04
N LYS A 212 50.30 20.05 -2.33
CA LYS A 212 51.41 21.01 -2.16
C LYS A 212 52.04 21.37 -3.52
N GLN A 213 53.37 21.36 -3.63
CA GLN A 213 54.12 21.64 -4.87
C GLN A 213 54.73 20.37 -5.48
N THR A 214 54.19 19.20 -5.16
CA THR A 214 54.78 17.91 -5.58
C THR A 214 54.39 17.51 -7.01
N GLY A 215 53.41 18.19 -7.60
CA GLY A 215 52.83 17.81 -8.90
C GLY A 215 51.85 16.63 -8.83
N THR A 216 51.56 16.09 -7.64
CA THR A 216 50.58 15.02 -7.42
C THR A 216 49.25 15.57 -6.89
N TYR A 217 48.21 14.73 -6.86
CA TYR A 217 46.88 15.09 -6.37
C TYR A 217 46.46 14.13 -5.25
N ILE A 218 45.66 14.65 -4.31
CA ILE A 218 45.02 13.88 -3.25
C ILE A 218 43.51 13.85 -3.48
N ILE A 219 42.91 12.69 -3.20
CA ILE A 219 41.46 12.52 -3.17
C ILE A 219 40.98 12.90 -1.78
N LYS A 220 39.99 13.78 -1.71
CA LYS A 220 39.29 14.10 -0.47
C LYS A 220 37.98 13.31 -0.44
N ALA A 221 37.98 12.22 0.32
CA ALA A 221 36.75 11.55 0.73
C ALA A 221 36.20 12.27 1.97
N SER A 222 34.90 12.57 1.96
CA SER A 222 34.23 13.09 3.15
C SER A 222 33.92 11.95 4.12
N GLU A 223 33.79 12.25 5.41
CA GLU A 223 33.46 11.26 6.44
C GLU A 223 32.12 10.58 6.13
N GLU A 224 31.17 11.30 5.51
CA GLU A 224 29.88 10.75 5.09
C GLU A 224 30.02 9.70 3.98
N ILE A 225 30.97 9.86 3.04
CA ILE A 225 31.21 8.88 1.97
C ILE A 225 31.85 7.62 2.55
N SER A 226 32.78 7.77 3.50
CA SER A 226 33.40 6.62 4.19
C SER A 226 32.37 5.85 5.02
N GLN A 227 31.51 6.54 5.77
CA GLN A 227 30.45 5.89 6.53
C GLN A 227 29.46 5.15 5.61
N MET A 228 29.04 5.77 4.51
CA MET A 228 28.18 5.11 3.52
C MET A 228 28.83 3.86 2.93
N LEU A 229 30.14 3.90 2.66
CA LEU A 229 30.89 2.75 2.15
C LEU A 229 30.89 1.59 3.14
N ASP A 230 31.19 1.85 4.41
CA ASP A 230 31.19 0.84 5.46
C ASP A 230 29.79 0.24 5.66
N ASP A 231 28.75 1.09 5.70
CA ASP A 231 27.35 0.66 5.82
C ASP A 231 26.95 -0.24 4.64
N HIS A 232 27.33 0.12 3.42
CA HIS A 232 27.02 -0.65 2.21
C HIS A 232 27.81 -1.97 2.15
N ILE A 233 29.02 -2.03 2.69
CA ILE A 233 29.78 -3.29 2.82
C ILE A 233 29.05 -4.23 3.78
N VAL A 234 28.66 -3.75 4.97
CA VAL A 234 27.92 -4.56 5.96
C VAL A 234 26.57 -5.03 5.40
N ALA A 235 25.83 -4.14 4.73
CA ALA A 235 24.56 -4.48 4.08
C ALA A 235 24.75 -5.56 3.01
N THR A 236 25.79 -5.43 2.17
CA THR A 236 26.09 -6.41 1.11
C THR A 236 26.49 -7.77 1.69
N GLN A 237 27.29 -7.79 2.76
CA GLN A 237 27.63 -9.00 3.49
C GLN A 237 26.39 -9.68 4.08
N SER A 238 25.48 -8.92 4.69
CA SER A 238 24.21 -9.45 5.21
C SER A 238 23.40 -10.15 4.10
N MET A 239 23.29 -9.52 2.93
CA MET A 239 22.63 -10.14 1.76
C MET A 239 23.34 -11.41 1.27
N SER A 240 24.68 -11.45 1.36
CA SER A 240 25.47 -12.63 0.97
C SER A 240 25.23 -13.87 1.85
N PHE A 241 24.71 -13.67 3.07
CA PHE A 241 24.30 -14.76 3.98
C PHE A 241 22.83 -15.14 3.82
N SER A 242 22.05 -14.40 3.03
CA SER A 242 20.64 -14.71 2.82
C SER A 242 20.46 -16.03 2.06
N PRO A 243 19.56 -16.93 2.52
CA PRO A 243 19.24 -18.15 1.78
C PRO A 243 18.54 -17.87 0.44
N PHE A 244 18.02 -16.66 0.24
CA PHE A 244 17.33 -16.23 -0.98
C PHE A 244 18.25 -15.54 -1.99
N LYS A 245 19.56 -15.50 -1.75
CA LYS A 245 20.52 -14.78 -2.60
C LYS A 245 20.73 -15.38 -3.99
N LYS A 246 20.34 -16.65 -4.21
CA LYS A 246 20.79 -17.45 -5.36
C LYS A 246 20.62 -16.75 -6.72
N ALA A 247 19.51 -16.04 -6.93
CA ALA A 247 19.25 -15.33 -8.18
C ALA A 247 20.13 -14.07 -8.38
N PHE A 248 20.75 -13.56 -7.32
CA PHE A 248 21.55 -12.33 -7.28
C PHE A 248 22.98 -12.57 -6.78
N GLU A 249 23.39 -13.82 -6.61
CA GLU A 249 24.67 -14.18 -5.98
C GLU A 249 25.87 -13.56 -6.69
N GLU A 250 25.90 -13.62 -8.03
CA GLU A 250 26.94 -12.99 -8.83
C GLU A 250 26.93 -11.46 -8.67
N ARG A 251 25.75 -10.83 -8.71
CA ARG A 251 25.61 -9.37 -8.55
C ARG A 251 26.08 -8.92 -7.17
N ILE A 252 25.70 -9.64 -6.11
CA ILE A 252 26.14 -9.37 -4.73
C ILE A 252 27.67 -9.47 -4.65
N ALA A 253 28.27 -10.55 -5.18
CA ALA A 253 29.71 -10.75 -5.14
C ALA A 253 30.48 -9.67 -5.91
N GLN A 254 29.99 -9.28 -7.09
CA GLN A 254 30.59 -8.19 -7.88
C GLN A 254 30.49 -6.85 -7.15
N TRP A 255 29.34 -6.56 -6.56
CA TRP A 255 29.11 -5.33 -5.79
C TRP A 255 29.98 -5.28 -4.54
N GLU A 256 30.04 -6.37 -3.77
CA GLU A 256 30.89 -6.48 -2.58
C GLU A 256 32.37 -6.26 -2.92
N ASN A 257 32.86 -6.90 -3.99
CA ASN A 257 34.23 -6.73 -4.43
C ASN A 257 34.52 -5.27 -4.84
N LYS A 258 33.57 -4.63 -5.54
CA LYS A 258 33.71 -3.22 -5.92
C LYS A 258 33.79 -2.29 -4.70
N LEU A 259 32.96 -2.52 -3.69
CA LEU A 259 32.99 -1.74 -2.45
C LEU A 259 34.32 -1.97 -1.69
N LYS A 260 34.78 -3.22 -1.55
CA LYS A 260 36.05 -3.53 -0.90
C LYS A 260 37.26 -2.90 -1.61
N ILE A 261 37.33 -3.00 -2.93
CA ILE A 261 38.38 -2.34 -3.71
C ILE A 261 38.33 -0.82 -3.52
N THR A 262 37.13 -0.24 -3.47
CA THR A 262 36.98 1.19 -3.21
C THR A 262 37.49 1.56 -1.82
N GLN A 263 37.24 0.72 -0.81
CA GLN A 263 37.73 0.91 0.57
C GLN A 263 39.24 0.76 0.68
N GLU A 264 39.85 -0.15 -0.07
CA GLU A 264 41.31 -0.34 -0.09
C GLU A 264 42.06 0.79 -0.81
N VAL A 265 41.41 1.44 -1.78
CA VAL A 265 42.02 2.50 -2.61
C VAL A 265 41.85 3.90 -2.02
N LEU A 266 40.79 4.15 -1.26
CA LEU A 266 40.53 5.43 -0.57
C LEU A 266 41.38 5.59 0.69
#